data_AF-A0A293MGN0-F1
#
_entry.id   AF-A0A293MGN0-F1
#
_cell.length_a   1.000
_cell.length_b   1.000
_cell.length_c   1.000
_cell.angle_alpha   90.00
_cell.angle_beta   90.00
_cell.angle_gamma   90.00
#
_symmetry.space_group_name_H-M   'P 1'
#
loop_
_entity.id
_entity.type
_entity.pdbx_description
1 polymer ?
#
loop_
_entity_poly.entity_id
_entity_poly.type
_entity_poly.pdbx_seq_one_letter_code
_entity_poly.pdbx_strand_id
1 'polypeptide(L)'
;MRRSGLVTSDSHEEYQYLSLLSRILECGKQKSDRTGTGTISMFGTQSRYSLRNGTIPLLTTKKVFWKGVLEELLWFLRGSTNAKELSDKGIHIWDGNGSRQFLDGLGFTDREEGDLGPVYGFQWRHFGAKYQDMHSDYTGQGVDQIRNLVHTIRTNPDDRRMILCSWNVAGMLLDSLCA
;
A
#
# COMPACT_ATOMS: atom_id res chain seq x y z
N MET A 1 36.93 6.37 -4.00
CA MET A 1 36.22 5.07 -3.93
C MET A 1 36.09 4.66 -2.47
N ARG A 2 34.97 4.96 -1.80
CA ARG A 2 34.69 4.42 -0.46
C ARG A 2 33.93 3.11 -0.64
N ARG A 3 34.43 2.04 -0.02
CA ARG A 3 33.84 0.70 -0.06
C ARG A 3 32.40 0.76 0.46
N SER A 4 31.45 0.21 -0.30
CA SER A 4 30.13 -0.14 0.21
C SER A 4 30.32 -1.04 1.43
N GLY A 5 29.89 -0.59 2.61
CA GLY A 5 29.87 -1.42 3.80
C GLY A 5 29.04 -2.67 3.51
N LEU A 6 29.70 -3.81 3.39
CA LEU A 6 29.05 -5.11 3.32
C LEU A 6 28.39 -5.33 4.68
N VAL A 7 27.06 -5.45 4.70
CA VAL A 7 26.30 -5.92 5.86
C VAL A 7 26.80 -7.33 6.15
N THR A 8 27.48 -7.52 7.29
CA THR A 8 27.95 -8.85 7.74
C THR A 8 26.76 -9.66 8.26
N SER A 9 26.86 -11.00 8.29
CA SER A 9 25.73 -11.88 8.68
C SER A 9 25.21 -11.65 10.11
N ASP A 10 25.99 -10.96 10.95
CA ASP A 10 25.67 -10.67 12.35
C ASP A 10 25.12 -9.23 12.54
N SER A 11 24.94 -8.48 11.47
CA SER A 11 24.40 -7.12 11.52
C SER A 11 22.87 -7.14 11.63
N HIS A 12 22.32 -6.33 12.54
CA HIS A 12 20.86 -6.18 12.70
C HIS A 12 20.16 -5.84 11.38
N GLU A 13 19.05 -6.51 11.04
CA GLU A 13 18.42 -6.38 9.71
C GLU A 13 17.96 -4.95 9.38
N GLU A 14 17.68 -4.11 10.39
CA GLU A 14 17.33 -2.68 10.23
C GLU A 14 18.45 -1.86 9.56
N TYR A 15 19.71 -2.31 9.58
CA TYR A 15 20.77 -1.65 8.82
C TYR A 15 20.50 -1.62 7.31
N GLN A 16 19.65 -2.52 6.77
CA GLN A 16 19.21 -2.44 5.38
C GLN A 16 18.42 -1.15 5.11
N TYR A 17 17.51 -0.77 6.00
CA TYR A 17 16.76 0.49 5.94
C TYR A 17 17.70 1.69 6.07
N LEU A 18 18.56 1.71 7.09
CA LEU A 18 19.46 2.83 7.36
C LEU A 18 20.48 3.04 6.23
N SER A 19 21.07 1.94 5.74
CA SER A 19 22.04 2.01 4.63
C SER A 19 21.38 2.45 3.34
N LEU A 20 20.12 2.06 3.08
CA LEU A 20 19.37 2.54 1.93
C LEU A 20 19.13 4.05 2.02
N LEU A 21 18.72 4.57 3.19
CA LEU A 21 18.57 6.02 3.39
C LEU A 21 19.89 6.77 3.16
N SER A 22 20.99 6.31 3.76
CA SER A 22 22.32 6.92 3.55
C SER A 22 22.70 6.93 2.07
N ARG A 23 22.47 5.82 1.34
CA ARG A 23 22.75 5.74 -0.10
C ARG A 23 21.88 6.69 -0.92
N ILE A 24 20.61 6.86 -0.58
CA ILE A 24 19.72 7.83 -1.26
C ILE A 24 20.25 9.24 -1.04
N LEU A 25 20.63 9.60 0.18
CA LEU A 25 21.15 10.93 0.50
C LEU A 25 22.49 11.23 -0.18
N GLU A 26 23.41 10.26 -0.22
CA GLU A 26 24.76 10.45 -0.76
C GLU A 26 24.82 10.36 -2.30
N CYS A 27 24.02 9.48 -2.91
CA CYS A 27 24.14 9.10 -4.32
C CYS A 27 22.86 9.29 -5.14
N GLY A 28 21.75 9.67 -4.50
CA GLY A 28 20.46 9.84 -5.17
C GLY A 28 20.43 11.03 -6.13
N LYS A 29 19.43 11.03 -7.02
CA LYS A 29 19.18 12.12 -7.96
C LYS A 29 18.10 13.04 -7.41
N GLN A 30 18.42 14.32 -7.33
CA GLN A 30 17.44 15.38 -7.03
C GLN A 30 16.49 15.55 -8.22
N LYS A 31 15.20 15.62 -7.93
CA LYS A 31 14.11 15.79 -8.91
C LYS A 31 12.97 16.60 -8.28
N SER A 32 12.18 17.26 -9.10
CA SER A 32 10.85 17.74 -8.69
C SER A 32 9.86 16.57 -8.59
N ASP A 33 8.73 16.80 -7.91
CA ASP A 33 7.63 15.85 -7.75
C ASP A 33 6.27 16.58 -7.78
N ARG A 34 5.16 15.82 -7.72
CA ARG A 34 3.81 16.39 -7.83
C ARG A 34 3.41 17.29 -6.65
N THR A 35 4.07 17.18 -5.50
CA THR A 35 3.75 17.98 -4.31
C THR A 35 4.50 19.31 -4.32
N GLY A 36 5.48 19.46 -5.22
CA GLY A 36 6.31 20.66 -5.32
C GLY A 36 7.40 20.74 -4.24
N THR A 37 7.50 19.74 -3.36
CA THR A 37 8.49 19.73 -2.26
C THR A 37 9.90 19.43 -2.77
N GLY A 38 10.01 18.58 -3.80
CA GLY A 38 11.28 18.07 -4.29
C GLY A 38 11.65 16.76 -3.60
N THR A 39 12.37 15.90 -4.35
CA THR A 39 12.69 14.53 -3.94
C THR A 39 14.14 14.19 -4.28
N ILE A 40 14.83 13.45 -3.39
CA ILE A 40 16.08 12.74 -3.70
C ILE A 40 15.72 11.27 -3.91
N SER A 41 15.98 10.76 -5.11
CA SER A 41 15.48 9.44 -5.53
C SER A 41 16.58 8.49 -6.01
N MET A 42 16.34 7.19 -5.85
CA MET A 42 17.12 6.09 -6.40
C MET A 42 16.17 5.04 -6.97
N PHE A 43 16.48 4.47 -8.13
CA PHE A 43 15.63 3.48 -8.78
C PHE A 43 16.19 2.07 -8.61
N GLY A 44 15.31 1.10 -8.32
CA GLY A 44 15.66 -0.32 -8.21
C GLY A 44 16.47 -0.65 -6.96
N THR A 45 15.81 -0.78 -5.81
CA THR A 45 16.44 -1.19 -4.55
C THR A 45 15.71 -2.38 -3.94
N GLN A 46 16.37 -3.15 -3.08
CA GLN A 46 15.80 -4.34 -2.45
C GLN A 46 16.26 -4.42 -0.99
N SER A 47 15.36 -4.87 -0.12
CA SER A 47 15.63 -5.28 1.26
C SER A 47 14.90 -6.59 1.53
N ARG A 48 15.42 -7.41 2.45
CA ARG A 48 14.82 -8.68 2.85
C ARG A 48 14.88 -8.80 4.37
N TYR A 49 13.74 -9.07 5.00
CA TYR A 49 13.64 -9.19 6.44
C TYR A 49 13.14 -10.58 6.81
N SER A 50 13.75 -11.21 7.82
CA SER A 50 13.34 -12.53 8.29
C SER A 50 12.10 -12.40 9.18
N LEU A 51 11.07 -13.20 8.85
CA LEU A 51 9.88 -13.37 9.69
C LEU A 51 9.95 -14.65 10.54
N ARG A 52 11.08 -15.37 10.50
CA ARG A 52 11.26 -16.60 11.27
C ARG A 52 11.24 -16.30 12.77
N ASN A 53 10.90 -17.32 13.55
CA ASN A 53 10.90 -17.27 15.03
C ASN A 53 9.96 -16.19 15.61
N GLY A 54 8.88 -15.85 14.89
CA GLY A 54 7.89 -14.87 15.36
C GLY A 54 8.37 -13.42 15.31
N THR A 55 9.40 -13.12 14.52
CA THR A 55 9.93 -11.77 14.36
C THR A 55 9.06 -10.92 13.42
N ILE A 56 8.82 -9.66 13.77
CA ILE A 56 8.25 -8.64 12.89
C ILE A 56 9.30 -7.53 12.73
N PRO A 57 9.68 -7.14 11.50
CA PRO A 57 10.70 -6.11 11.25
C PRO A 57 10.13 -4.70 11.45
N LEU A 58 9.64 -4.41 12.65
CA LEU A 58 9.21 -3.07 13.04
C LEU A 58 10.46 -2.24 13.34
N LEU A 59 10.64 -1.13 12.61
CA LEU A 59 11.79 -0.25 12.80
C LEU A 59 11.86 0.27 14.25
N THR A 60 13.07 0.32 14.79
CA THR A 60 13.34 0.69 16.19
C THR A 60 14.00 2.05 16.33
N THR A 61 14.66 2.53 15.27
CA THR A 61 15.30 3.87 15.23
C THR A 61 14.30 5.03 15.25
N LYS A 62 13.01 4.74 15.06
CA LYS A 62 11.90 5.67 15.31
C LYS A 62 10.64 4.88 15.65
N LYS A 63 9.73 5.49 16.43
CA LYS A 63 8.44 4.87 16.74
C LYS A 63 7.57 4.75 15.48
N VAL A 64 7.15 3.54 15.16
CA VAL A 64 6.19 3.27 14.08
C VAL A 64 4.77 3.25 14.64
N PHE A 65 3.81 3.81 13.90
CA PHE A 65 2.40 3.82 14.29
C PHE A 65 1.72 2.45 14.05
N TRP A 66 2.07 1.47 14.88
CA TRP A 66 1.63 0.08 14.72
C TRP A 66 0.11 -0.11 14.69
N LYS A 67 -0.63 0.61 15.55
CA LYS A 67 -2.10 0.57 15.56
C LYS A 67 -2.67 0.91 14.17
N GLY A 68 -2.12 1.94 13.52
CA GLY A 68 -2.52 2.34 12.17
C GLY A 68 -2.27 1.24 11.14
N VAL A 69 -1.06 0.69 11.10
CA VAL A 69 -0.69 -0.39 10.16
C VAL A 69 -1.59 -1.61 10.29
N LEU A 70 -1.86 -2.05 11.52
CA LEU A 70 -2.69 -3.24 11.75
C LEU A 70 -4.15 -3.02 11.33
N GLU A 71 -4.76 -1.91 11.75
CA GLU A 71 -6.16 -1.60 11.44
C GLU A 71 -6.35 -1.33 9.93
N GLU A 72 -5.39 -0.71 9.27
CA GLU A 72 -5.39 -0.53 7.82
C GLU A 72 -5.31 -1.87 7.08
N LEU A 73 -4.43 -2.79 7.50
CA LEU A 73 -4.37 -4.14 6.91
C LEU A 73 -5.70 -4.88 7.08
N LEU A 74 -6.32 -4.81 8.25
CA LEU A 74 -7.64 -5.40 8.50
C LEU A 74 -8.73 -4.74 7.64
N TRP A 75 -8.65 -3.44 7.42
CA TRP A 75 -9.53 -2.69 6.52
C TRP A 75 -9.37 -3.14 5.06
N PHE A 76 -8.14 -3.29 4.56
CA PHE A 76 -7.88 -3.87 3.24
C PHE A 76 -8.42 -5.30 3.11
N LEU A 77 -8.19 -6.15 4.12
CA LEU A 77 -8.68 -7.52 4.12
C LEU A 77 -10.22 -7.59 4.11
N ARG A 78 -10.93 -6.62 4.71
CA ARG A 78 -12.40 -6.54 4.61
C ARG A 78 -12.89 -6.11 3.23
N GLY A 79 -12.02 -5.57 2.38
CA GLY A 79 -12.41 -5.01 1.09
C GLY A 79 -13.03 -3.61 1.19
N SER A 80 -12.93 -2.96 2.35
CA SER A 80 -13.53 -1.63 2.57
C SER A 80 -12.80 -0.56 1.75
N THR A 81 -13.55 0.46 1.38
CA THR A 81 -13.11 1.65 0.65
C THR A 81 -13.52 2.95 1.36
N ASN A 82 -14.16 2.83 2.53
CA ASN A 82 -14.56 3.94 3.38
C ASN A 82 -13.45 4.32 4.38
N ALA A 83 -12.79 5.45 4.15
CA ALA A 83 -11.74 5.95 5.02
C ALA A 83 -12.23 6.30 6.44
N LYS A 84 -13.52 6.67 6.59
CA LYS A 84 -14.11 7.06 7.89
C LYS A 84 -14.06 5.91 8.91
N GLU A 85 -14.09 4.64 8.47
CA GLU A 85 -13.89 3.49 9.36
C GLU A 85 -12.56 3.54 10.13
N LEU A 86 -11.52 4.12 9.51
CA LEU A 86 -10.21 4.31 10.13
C LEU A 86 -10.20 5.59 10.97
N SER A 87 -10.75 6.68 10.45
CA SER A 87 -10.82 7.98 11.16
C SER A 87 -11.60 7.86 12.48
N ASP A 88 -12.71 7.10 12.50
CA ASP A 88 -13.51 6.82 13.71
C ASP A 88 -12.73 6.05 14.78
N LYS A 89 -11.68 5.33 14.38
CA LYS A 89 -10.74 4.64 15.28
C LYS A 89 -9.53 5.50 15.67
N GLY A 90 -9.51 6.77 15.28
CA GLY A 90 -8.40 7.72 15.48
C GLY A 90 -7.21 7.45 14.56
N ILE A 91 -7.46 6.95 13.35
CA ILE A 91 -6.43 6.63 12.34
C ILE A 91 -6.69 7.50 11.10
N HIS A 92 -5.91 8.57 10.97
CA HIS A 92 -6.16 9.65 10.00
C HIS A 92 -5.27 9.56 8.74
N ILE A 93 -4.71 8.38 8.43
CA ILE A 93 -3.72 8.21 7.36
C ILE A 93 -4.30 8.44 5.95
N TRP A 94 -5.62 8.31 5.80
CA TRP A 94 -6.34 8.47 4.53
C TRP A 94 -7.19 9.75 4.47
N ASP A 95 -7.34 10.50 5.57
CA ASP A 95 -8.23 11.69 5.65
C ASP A 95 -7.91 12.72 4.57
N GLY A 96 -6.62 13.00 4.34
CA GLY A 96 -6.19 13.96 3.31
C GLY A 96 -6.62 13.53 1.91
N ASN A 97 -6.54 12.24 1.58
CA ASN A 97 -6.90 11.69 0.27
C ASN A 97 -8.41 11.46 0.11
N GLY A 98 -9.14 11.29 1.20
CA GLY A 98 -10.60 11.20 1.20
C GLY A 98 -11.32 12.54 1.29
N SER A 99 -10.60 13.64 1.56
CA SER A 99 -11.19 14.96 1.75
C SER A 99 -11.92 15.48 0.51
N ARG A 100 -12.97 16.29 0.74
CA ARG A 100 -13.72 16.93 -0.36
C ARG A 100 -12.81 17.68 -1.33
N GLN A 101 -11.87 18.46 -0.80
CA GLN A 101 -10.91 19.23 -1.60
C GLN A 101 -10.06 18.33 -2.51
N PHE A 102 -9.57 17.19 -2.00
CA PHE A 102 -8.74 16.28 -2.80
C PHE A 102 -9.55 15.56 -3.87
N LEU A 103 -10.74 15.09 -3.52
CA LEU A 103 -11.64 14.42 -4.46
C LEU A 103 -12.11 15.36 -5.58
N ASP A 104 -12.48 16.61 -5.25
CA ASP A 104 -12.82 17.64 -6.24
C ASP A 104 -11.63 17.97 -7.14
N GLY A 105 -10.43 18.06 -6.56
CA GLY A 105 -9.18 18.26 -7.32
C GLY A 105 -8.86 17.13 -8.31
N LEU A 106 -9.47 15.95 -8.14
CA LEU A 106 -9.40 14.82 -9.07
C LEU A 106 -10.62 14.71 -10.00
N GLY A 107 -11.60 15.62 -9.89
CA GLY A 107 -12.83 15.61 -10.69
C GLY A 107 -13.95 14.71 -10.14
N PHE A 108 -13.81 14.16 -8.93
CA PHE A 108 -14.82 13.28 -8.32
C PHE A 108 -15.88 14.04 -7.53
N THR A 109 -16.61 14.95 -8.16
CA THR A 109 -17.59 15.82 -7.48
C THR A 109 -18.75 15.05 -6.85
N ASP A 110 -19.13 13.91 -7.42
CA ASP A 110 -20.28 13.11 -6.97
C ASP A 110 -19.90 12.05 -5.93
N ARG A 111 -18.60 11.84 -5.70
CA ARG A 111 -18.10 10.84 -4.76
C ARG A 111 -18.20 11.38 -3.33
N GLU A 112 -18.73 10.61 -2.38
CA GLU A 112 -18.83 11.04 -0.98
C GLU A 112 -17.44 11.29 -0.36
N GLU A 113 -17.32 12.28 0.52
CA GLU A 113 -16.10 12.48 1.32
C GLU A 113 -15.79 11.21 2.14
N GLY A 114 -14.54 10.75 2.06
CA GLY A 114 -14.08 9.50 2.66
C GLY A 114 -14.21 8.27 1.77
N ASP A 115 -14.93 8.33 0.64
CA ASP A 115 -14.94 7.25 -0.35
C ASP A 115 -13.65 7.32 -1.18
N LEU A 116 -12.75 6.36 -0.94
CA LEU A 116 -11.46 6.29 -1.63
C LEU A 116 -11.56 5.65 -3.02
N GLY A 117 -12.72 5.09 -3.38
CA GLY A 117 -12.87 4.33 -4.60
C GLY A 117 -12.39 2.90 -4.54
N PRO A 118 -12.26 2.25 -5.71
CA PRO A 118 -11.85 0.86 -5.82
C PRO A 118 -10.34 0.67 -5.57
N VAL A 119 -9.86 1.09 -4.39
CA VAL A 119 -8.46 1.00 -3.94
C VAL A 119 -8.12 -0.41 -3.44
N TYR A 120 -6.91 -0.58 -2.90
CA TYR A 120 -6.30 -1.84 -2.47
C TYR A 120 -7.28 -2.93 -2.02
N GLY A 121 -8.01 -2.73 -0.92
CA GLY A 121 -8.91 -3.72 -0.36
C GLY A 121 -9.97 -4.20 -1.35
N PHE A 122 -10.59 -3.26 -2.07
CA PHE A 122 -11.54 -3.59 -3.14
C PHE A 122 -10.88 -4.44 -4.22
N GLN A 123 -9.69 -4.09 -4.69
CA GLN A 123 -8.99 -4.90 -5.68
C GLN A 123 -8.60 -6.28 -5.13
N TRP A 124 -8.31 -6.41 -3.83
CA TRP A 124 -7.94 -7.69 -3.23
C TRP A 124 -9.12 -8.67 -3.15
N ARG A 125 -10.33 -8.15 -2.90
CA ARG A 125 -11.53 -8.97 -2.67
C ARG A 125 -12.49 -9.03 -3.86
N HIS A 126 -12.45 -8.01 -4.73
CA HIS A 126 -13.42 -7.75 -5.80
C HIS A 126 -12.76 -7.30 -7.11
N PHE A 127 -11.58 -7.82 -7.45
CA PHE A 127 -10.84 -7.40 -8.65
C PHE A 127 -11.71 -7.49 -9.91
N GLY A 128 -11.83 -6.37 -10.66
CA GLY A 128 -12.62 -6.29 -11.89
C GLY A 128 -14.13 -6.12 -11.69
N ALA A 129 -14.64 -6.05 -10.46
CA ALA A 129 -16.02 -5.64 -10.21
C ALA A 129 -16.23 -4.16 -10.57
N LYS A 130 -17.44 -3.81 -11.00
CA LYS A 130 -17.82 -2.41 -11.27
C LYS A 130 -18.07 -1.70 -9.94
N TYR A 131 -17.23 -0.72 -9.63
CA TYR A 131 -17.41 0.11 -8.45
C TYR A 131 -18.66 1.00 -8.58
N GLN A 132 -19.37 1.18 -7.48
CA GLN A 132 -20.56 2.01 -7.33
C GLN A 132 -20.27 3.09 -6.29
N ASP A 133 -20.21 2.70 -5.02
CA ASP A 133 -19.81 3.53 -3.88
C ASP A 133 -19.22 2.68 -2.76
N MET A 134 -18.76 3.33 -1.69
CA MET A 134 -18.19 2.66 -0.51
C MET A 134 -19.20 1.92 0.39
N HIS A 135 -20.50 2.06 0.15
CA HIS A 135 -21.56 1.46 0.97
C HIS A 135 -22.18 0.20 0.34
N SER A 136 -21.93 0.01 -0.96
CA SER A 136 -22.46 -1.10 -1.75
C SER A 136 -21.91 -2.46 -1.30
N ASP A 137 -22.75 -3.49 -1.35
CA ASP A 137 -22.32 -4.88 -1.14
C ASP A 137 -21.74 -5.48 -2.43
N TYR A 138 -20.44 -5.74 -2.42
CA TYR A 138 -19.71 -6.37 -3.52
C TYR A 138 -19.52 -7.89 -3.35
N THR A 139 -20.20 -8.51 -2.39
CA THR A 139 -20.08 -9.95 -2.12
C THR A 139 -20.35 -10.77 -3.39
N GLY A 140 -19.39 -11.65 -3.72
CA GLY A 140 -19.47 -12.50 -4.90
C GLY A 140 -19.17 -11.81 -6.24
N GLN A 141 -18.89 -10.50 -6.24
CA GLN A 141 -18.51 -9.76 -7.44
C GLN A 141 -16.99 -9.75 -7.63
N GLY A 142 -16.56 -9.81 -8.89
CA GLY A 142 -15.14 -9.78 -9.27
C GLY A 142 -14.36 -11.03 -8.82
N VAL A 143 -13.03 -10.91 -8.78
CA VAL A 143 -12.12 -11.97 -8.34
C VAL A 143 -11.63 -11.70 -6.92
N ASP A 144 -11.93 -12.62 -6.00
CA ASP A 144 -11.38 -12.62 -4.63
C ASP A 144 -9.97 -13.23 -4.65
N GLN A 145 -8.96 -12.37 -4.83
CA GLN A 145 -7.55 -12.76 -4.92
C GLN A 145 -7.03 -13.33 -3.60
N ILE A 146 -7.50 -12.81 -2.46
CA ILE A 146 -7.10 -13.32 -1.13
C ILE A 146 -7.58 -14.75 -0.94
N ARG A 147 -8.86 -15.02 -1.24
CA ARG A 147 -9.41 -16.38 -1.14
C ARG A 147 -8.64 -17.34 -2.04
N ASN A 148 -8.37 -16.96 -3.29
CA ASN A 148 -7.62 -17.78 -4.23
C ASN A 148 -6.20 -18.06 -3.73
N LEU A 149 -5.51 -17.04 -3.22
CA LEU A 149 -4.14 -17.18 -2.68
C LEU A 149 -4.10 -18.11 -1.45
N VAL A 150 -5.01 -17.93 -0.49
CA VAL A 150 -5.10 -18.82 0.68
C VAL A 150 -5.43 -20.25 0.28
N HIS A 151 -6.33 -20.45 -0.70
CA HIS A 151 -6.64 -21.77 -1.22
C HIS A 151 -5.40 -22.42 -1.83
N THR A 152 -4.71 -21.74 -2.75
CA THR A 152 -3.52 -22.26 -3.43
C THR A 152 -2.38 -22.58 -2.46
N ILE A 153 -2.12 -21.73 -1.45
CA ILE A 153 -1.11 -22.02 -0.40
C ILE A 153 -1.42 -23.36 0.30
N ARG A 154 -2.70 -23.67 0.52
CA ARG A 154 -3.12 -24.89 1.22
C ARG A 154 -3.12 -26.13 0.33
N THR A 155 -3.42 -25.97 -0.96
CA THR A 155 -3.67 -27.12 -1.87
C THR A 155 -2.55 -27.36 -2.89
N ASN A 156 -1.80 -26.32 -3.26
CA ASN A 156 -0.71 -26.38 -4.23
C ASN A 156 0.40 -25.34 -3.89
N PRO A 157 1.17 -25.54 -2.80
CA PRO A 157 2.13 -24.55 -2.29
C PRO A 157 3.32 -24.28 -3.22
N ASP A 158 3.60 -25.17 -4.18
CA ASP A 158 4.68 -25.00 -5.17
C ASP A 158 4.24 -24.18 -6.39
N ASP A 159 2.97 -23.73 -6.41
CA ASP A 159 2.45 -22.87 -7.47
C ASP A 159 3.20 -21.54 -7.54
N ARG A 160 3.58 -21.13 -8.76
CA ARG A 160 4.38 -19.91 -9.01
C ARG A 160 3.54 -18.69 -9.39
N ARG A 161 2.22 -18.77 -9.24
CA ARG A 161 1.24 -17.75 -9.63
C ARG A 161 0.49 -17.17 -8.42
N MET A 162 0.97 -17.44 -7.20
CA MET A 162 0.47 -16.84 -5.96
C MET A 162 0.86 -15.36 -5.86
N ILE A 163 0.15 -14.51 -6.59
CA ILE A 163 0.36 -13.07 -6.67
C ILE A 163 -0.94 -12.36 -6.27
N LEU A 164 -0.80 -11.32 -5.46
CA LEU A 164 -1.86 -10.38 -5.14
C LEU A 164 -1.54 -9.05 -5.85
N CYS A 165 -2.42 -8.59 -6.73
CA CYS A 165 -2.20 -7.37 -7.51
C CYS A 165 -3.30 -6.34 -7.23
N SER A 166 -2.90 -5.12 -6.85
CA SER A 166 -3.83 -3.98 -6.69
C SER A 166 -3.87 -3.06 -7.92
N TRP A 167 -3.02 -3.31 -8.91
CA TRP A 167 -2.92 -2.48 -10.10
C TRP A 167 -3.93 -2.93 -11.17
N ASN A 168 -5.11 -2.30 -11.16
CA ASN A 168 -6.16 -2.54 -12.13
C ASN A 168 -6.22 -1.38 -13.13
N VAL A 169 -5.68 -1.59 -14.34
CA VAL A 169 -5.59 -0.56 -15.39
C VAL A 169 -6.97 0.00 -15.76
N ALA A 170 -7.99 -0.86 -15.88
CA ALA A 170 -9.33 -0.40 -16.21
C ALA A 170 -9.96 0.41 -15.07
N GLY A 171 -9.71 0.00 -13.82
CA GLY A 171 -10.17 0.73 -12.64
C GLY A 171 -9.60 2.16 -12.59
N MET A 172 -8.32 2.31 -12.91
CA MET A 172 -7.67 3.62 -12.96
C MET A 172 -8.21 4.52 -14.08
N LEU A 173 -8.54 3.94 -15.24
CA LEU A 173 -9.02 4.70 -16.41
C LEU A 173 -10.49 5.12 -16.28
N LEU A 174 -11.31 4.31 -15.61
CA LEU A 174 -12.71 4.64 -15.31
C LEU A 174 -12.82 5.77 -14.28
N ASP A 175 -11.84 5.85 -13.37
CA ASP A 175 -11.70 6.93 -12.40
C ASP A 175 -11.05 8.20 -13.01
N SER A 176 -10.32 8.10 -14.13
CA SER A 176 -9.62 9.24 -14.76
C SER A 176 -10.31 9.84 -15.99
N LEU A 177 -11.58 9.52 -16.25
CA LEU A 177 -12.35 10.10 -17.37
C LEU A 177 -12.89 11.51 -17.03
N CYS A 178 -11.98 12.38 -16.57
CA CYS A 178 -12.10 13.85 -16.60
C CYS A 178 -10.70 14.41 -16.30
N ALA A 179 -9.85 14.41 -17.33
CA ALA A 179 -8.73 15.35 -17.40
C ALA A 179 -9.19 16.60 -18.16
#